data_AF-A0A7L4KGK3-F1
#
_entry.id   AF-A0A7L4KGK3-F1
#
_cell.length_a   1.000
_cell.length_b   1.000
_cell.length_c   1.000
_cell.angle_alpha   90.00
_cell.angle_beta   90.00
_cell.angle_gamma   90.00
#
_symmetry.space_group_name_H-M   'P 1'
#
loop_
_entity.id
_entity.type
_entity.pdbx_description
1 polymer ?
#
loop_
_entity_poly.entity_id
_entity_poly.type
_entity_poly.pdbx_seq_one_letter_code
_entity_poly.pdbx_strand_id
1 'polypeptide(L)'
;LSQLGPHLPPRLAQQPWHLLYSTARDGFSLRTLYRSRAQPGSPALLLIRDTEAQAFGAFSATAIRCSSSFYGTGETFLFSFSPELKV
;
A
#
# COMPACT_ATOMS: atom_id res chain seq x y z
N LEU A 1 0.94 -10.72 -5.59
CA LEU A 1 0.43 -9.67 -6.52
C LEU A 1 -0.45 -10.21 -7.63
N SER A 2 -0.45 -11.50 -7.96
CA SER A 2 -1.26 -12.06 -9.05
C SER A 2 -2.73 -11.61 -9.05
N GLN A 3 -3.38 -11.51 -7.89
CA GLN A 3 -4.77 -11.08 -7.80
C GLN A 3 -4.95 -9.54 -7.89
N LEU A 4 -4.01 -8.74 -7.38
CA LEU A 4 -4.09 -7.27 -7.42
C LEU A 4 -3.50 -6.66 -8.71
N GLY A 5 -2.59 -7.39 -9.37
CA GLY A 5 -1.86 -6.94 -10.55
C GLY A 5 -2.75 -6.38 -11.67
N PRO A 6 -3.87 -7.04 -12.03
CA PRO A 6 -4.81 -6.52 -13.03
C PRO A 6 -5.44 -5.17 -12.68
N HIS A 7 -5.48 -4.79 -11.40
CA HIS A 7 -6.07 -3.54 -10.92
C HIS A 7 -5.03 -2.43 -10.75
N LEU A 8 -3.73 -2.75 -10.83
CA LEU A 8 -2.69 -1.74 -10.76
C LEU A 8 -2.65 -0.92 -12.06
N PRO A 9 -2.22 0.36 -11.99
CA PRO A 9 -1.98 1.14 -13.20
C PRO A 9 -1.04 0.40 -14.17
N PRO A 10 -1.31 0.40 -15.49
CA PRO A 10 -0.55 -0.38 -16.47
C PRO A 10 0.97 -0.18 -16.42
N ARG A 11 1.41 1.04 -16.08
CA ARG A 11 2.83 1.39 -15.91
C ARG A 11 3.55 0.59 -14.81
N LEU A 12 2.82 -0.02 -13.89
CA LEU A 12 3.36 -0.79 -12.76
C LEU A 12 3.30 -2.30 -12.97
N ALA A 13 2.66 -2.79 -14.03
CA ALA A 13 2.38 -4.21 -14.24
C ALA A 13 3.65 -5.10 -14.29
N GLN A 14 4.78 -4.53 -14.69
CA GLN A 14 6.06 -5.24 -14.85
C GLN A 14 7.13 -4.78 -13.86
N GLN A 15 6.79 -3.93 -12.88
CA GLN A 15 7.76 -3.44 -11.91
C GLN A 15 7.87 -4.37 -10.70
N PRO A 16 9.09 -4.69 -10.24
CA PRO A 16 9.27 -5.47 -9.03
C PRO A 16 8.84 -4.65 -7.81
N TRP A 17 8.13 -5.32 -6.91
CA TRP A 17 7.71 -4.72 -5.64
C TRP A 17 8.68 -5.11 -4.53
N HIS A 18 9.06 -4.14 -3.71
CA HIS A 18 9.98 -4.33 -2.60
C HIS A 18 9.29 -4.01 -1.27
N LEU A 19 9.55 -4.83 -0.25
CA LEU A 19 9.01 -4.62 1.10
C LEU A 19 9.71 -3.45 1.78
N LEU A 20 9.07 -2.27 1.77
CA LEU A 20 9.59 -1.07 2.41
C LEU A 20 9.41 -1.10 3.94
N TYR A 21 8.30 -1.64 4.43
CA TYR A 21 7.97 -1.64 5.86
C TYR A 21 7.12 -2.87 6.23
N SER A 22 7.39 -3.49 7.38
CA SER A 22 6.48 -4.46 8.01
C SER A 22 6.48 -4.31 9.52
N THR A 23 5.32 -4.48 10.15
CA THR A 23 5.22 -4.35 11.62
C THR A 23 6.00 -5.43 12.37
N ALA A 24 6.20 -6.60 11.76
CA ALA A 24 7.02 -7.68 12.30
C ALA A 24 8.53 -7.36 12.31
N ARG A 25 9.02 -6.56 11.35
CA ARG A 25 10.44 -6.19 11.23
C ARG A 25 10.74 -4.83 11.87
N ASP A 26 9.87 -3.86 11.65
CA ASP A 26 10.13 -2.44 11.88
C ASP A 26 9.30 -1.85 13.04
N GLY A 27 8.38 -2.64 13.62
CA GLY A 27 7.50 -2.26 14.70
C GLY A 27 6.22 -1.54 14.26
N PHE A 28 5.44 -1.03 15.21
CA PHE A 28 4.10 -0.49 14.97
C PHE A 28 4.04 1.05 14.94
N SER A 29 5.17 1.75 14.97
CA SER A 29 5.19 3.20 15.03
C SER A 29 4.91 3.83 13.67
N LEU A 30 3.93 4.75 13.60
CA LEU A 30 3.74 5.57 12.41
C LEU A 30 4.97 6.41 12.07
N ARG A 31 5.72 6.86 13.10
CA ARG A 31 6.95 7.63 12.90
C ARG A 31 8.00 6.86 12.12
N THR A 32 8.14 5.56 12.38
CA THR A 32 9.10 4.70 11.65
C THR A 32 8.58 4.38 10.24
N LEU A 33 7.26 4.19 10.09
CA LEU A 33 6.64 4.01 8.76
C LEU A 33 6.87 5.22 7.85
N TYR A 34 6.63 6.44 8.34
CA TYR A 34 6.84 7.67 7.56
C TYR A 34 8.31 7.96 7.25
N ARG A 35 9.24 7.36 8.01
CA ARG A 35 10.69 7.43 7.76
C ARG A 35 11.21 6.27 6.91
N SER A 36 10.34 5.38 6.44
CA SER A 36 10.72 4.32 5.52
C SER A 36 11.29 4.89 4.23
N ARG A 37 12.13 4.11 3.52
CA ARG A 37 12.90 4.56 2.35
C ARG A 37 12.06 4.77 1.08
N ALA A 38 10.78 5.13 1.21
CA ALA A 38 9.93 5.43 0.07
C ALA A 38 10.44 6.70 -0.63
N GLN A 39 10.61 6.62 -1.95
CA GLN A 39 11.00 7.79 -2.73
C GLN A 39 9.79 8.71 -2.91
N PRO A 40 9.94 10.04 -2.82
CA PRO A 40 8.87 10.96 -3.15
C PRO A 40 8.28 10.64 -4.54
N GLY A 41 6.95 10.46 -4.61
CA GLY A 41 6.26 10.12 -5.85
C GLY A 41 6.24 8.63 -6.23
N SER A 42 6.94 7.74 -5.51
CA SER A 42 6.82 6.29 -5.76
C SER A 42 5.47 5.74 -5.28
N PRO A 43 4.80 4.85 -6.02
CA PRO A 43 3.58 4.22 -5.54
C PRO A 43 3.85 3.33 -4.32
N ALA A 44 2.82 3.10 -3.51
CA ALA A 44 2.90 2.25 -2.33
C ALA A 44 1.71 1.30 -2.27
N LEU A 45 1.95 0.06 -1.83
CA LEU A 45 0.90 -0.90 -1.52
C LEU A 45 0.89 -1.12 -0.01
N LEU A 46 -0.16 -0.66 0.64
CA LEU A 46 -0.41 -0.91 2.06
C LEU A 46 -1.25 -2.16 2.19
N LEU A 47 -0.72 -3.19 2.84
CA LEU A 47 -1.44 -4.41 3.16
C LEU A 47 -1.58 -4.52 4.68
N ILE A 48 -2.82 -4.71 5.14
CA ILE A 48 -3.17 -4.87 6.54
C ILE A 48 -3.75 -6.27 6.69
N ARG A 49 -3.30 -6.97 7.73
CA ARG A 49 -3.94 -8.17 8.25
C ARG A 49 -4.42 -7.87 9.66
N ASP A 50 -5.72 -8.00 9.89
CA ASP A 50 -6.29 -7.78 11.22
C ASP A 50 -6.14 -9.02 12.12
N THR A 51 -6.68 -8.93 13.34
CA THR A 51 -6.66 -10.01 14.34
C THR A 51 -7.60 -11.16 14.01
N GLU A 52 -8.52 -10.97 13.06
CA GLU A 52 -9.47 -11.97 12.57
C GLU A 52 -9.01 -12.59 11.23
N ALA A 53 -7.72 -12.42 10.92
CA ALA A 53 -7.07 -12.89 9.70
C ALA A 53 -7.66 -12.34 8.39
N GLN A 54 -8.44 -11.25 8.43
CA GLN A 54 -8.89 -10.57 7.23
C GLN A 54 -7.75 -9.75 6.63
N ALA A 55 -7.65 -9.76 5.31
CA ALA A 55 -6.66 -8.99 4.57
C ALA A 55 -7.34 -7.90 3.74
N PHE A 56 -6.87 -6.67 3.88
CA PHE A 56 -7.36 -5.51 3.15
C PHE A 56 -6.26 -4.45 3.08
N GLY A 57 -6.50 -3.37 2.35
CA GLY A 57 -5.50 -2.33 2.21
C GLY A 57 -5.81 -1.28 1.17
N ALA A 58 -4.76 -0.62 0.72
CA ALA A 58 -4.84 0.43 -0.27
C ALA A 58 -3.64 0.40 -1.21
N PHE A 59 -3.88 0.64 -2.49
CA PHE A 59 -2.86 1.11 -3.40
C PHE A 59 -2.86 2.64 -3.39
N SER A 60 -1.70 3.23 -3.11
CA SER A 60 -1.48 4.66 -3.23
C SER A 60 -0.61 4.95 -4.44
N ALA A 61 -1.05 5.86 -5.30
CA ALA A 61 -0.28 6.33 -6.44
C ALA A 61 0.96 7.15 -6.05
N THR A 62 1.09 7.51 -4.77
CA THR A 62 2.21 8.29 -4.21
C THR A 62 2.72 7.65 -2.93
N ALA A 63 3.93 8.05 -2.50
CA ALA A 63 4.49 7.56 -1.26
C ALA A 63 3.65 8.00 -0.05
N ILE A 64 3.48 7.07 0.90
CA ILE A 64 2.82 7.34 2.17
C ILE A 64 3.70 8.27 3.00
N ARG A 65 3.19 9.47 3.27
CA ARG A 65 3.91 10.52 4.00
C ARG A 65 3.00 11.27 4.96
N CYS A 66 3.60 11.92 5.95
CA CYS A 66 2.91 12.95 6.71
C CYS A 66 2.55 14.12 5.79
N SER A 67 1.32 14.61 5.91
CA SER A 67 0.83 15.79 5.21
C SER A 67 -0.16 16.53 6.09
N SER A 68 -0.21 17.85 6.00
CA SER A 68 -1.19 18.70 6.68
C SER A 68 -2.54 18.73 5.95
N SER A 69 -2.62 18.17 4.74
CA SER A 69 -3.82 18.08 3.91
C SER A 69 -3.89 16.74 3.17
N PHE A 70 -5.05 16.44 2.58
CA PHE A 70 -5.22 15.28 1.72
C PHE A 70 -4.30 15.37 0.49
N TYR A 71 -3.81 14.22 0.04
CA TYR A 71 -2.96 14.07 -1.14
C TYR A 71 -3.26 12.77 -1.87
N GLY A 72 -2.70 12.63 -3.08
CA GLY A 72 -2.86 11.47 -3.93
C GLY A 72 -3.55 11.83 -5.25
N THR A 73 -3.87 10.82 -6.04
CA THR A 73 -4.58 10.95 -7.33
C THR A 73 -5.75 9.97 -7.35
N GLY A 74 -6.64 10.11 -8.33
CA GLY A 74 -7.76 9.19 -8.57
C GLY A 74 -7.35 7.75 -8.94
N GLU A 75 -6.05 7.49 -9.13
CA GLU A 75 -5.52 6.13 -9.29
C GLU A 75 -5.38 5.39 -7.95
N THR A 76 -5.56 6.08 -6.82
CA THR A 76 -5.54 5.48 -5.49
C THR A 76 -6.84 4.69 -5.30
N PHE A 77 -6.73 3.45 -4.85
CA PHE A 77 -7.87 2.58 -4.61
C PHE A 77 -7.72 1.78 -3.33
N LEU A 78 -8.85 1.34 -2.78
CA LEU A 78 -8.91 0.42 -1.65
C LEU A 78 -9.08 -0.99 -2.17
N PHE A 79 -8.71 -1.99 -1.37
CA PHE A 79 -9.05 -3.38 -1.69
C PHE A 79 -9.34 -4.16 -0.41
N SER A 80 -10.17 -5.18 -0.53
CA SER A 80 -10.44 -6.19 0.50
C SER A 80 -10.42 -7.57 -0.11
N PHE A 81 -9.88 -8.56 0.59
CA PHE A 81 -9.93 -9.97 0.19
C PHE A 81 -11.13 -10.72 0.78
N SER A 82 -12.01 -10.03 1.53
CA SER A 82 -13.15 -10.64 2.23
C SER A 82 -14.49 -10.05 1.78
N PRO A 83 -15.49 -10.89 1.43
CA PRO A 83 -15.43 -12.36 1.33
C PRO A 83 -14.64 -12.87 0.10
N GLU A 84 -14.43 -11.99 -0.89
CA GLU A 84 -13.65 -12.21 -2.10
C GLU A 84 -12.90 -10.92 -2.43
N LEU A 85 -11.95 -10.96 -3.36
CA LEU A 85 -11.22 -9.77 -3.76
C LEU A 85 -12.16 -8.72 -4.39
N LYS A 86 -12.24 -7.55 -3.76
CA LYS A 86 -12.88 -6.35 -4.28
C LYS A 86 -11.89 -5.20 -4.26
N VAL A 87 -11.86 -4.44 -5.34
CA VAL A 87 -11.07 -3.22 -5.56
C VAL A 87 -12.01 -2.06 -5.83
#